data_AF-A0A2M7YNK9-F1
#
_entry.id   AF-A0A2M7YNK9-F1
#
_cell.length_a   1.000
_cell.length_b   1.000
_cell.length_c   1.000
_cell.angle_alpha   90.00
_cell.angle_beta   90.00
_cell.angle_gamma   90.00
#
_symmetry.space_group_name_H-M   'P 1'
#
loop_
_entity.id
_entity.type
_entity.pdbx_description
1 polymer ?
#
loop_
_entity_poly.entity_id
_entity_poly.type
_entity_poly.pdbx_seq_one_letter_code
_entity_poly.pdbx_strand_id
1 'polypeptide(L)'
;MDIFEKQQTIEAIKTIVKARWFYASVVLLQGIILKLLFPSTPLPNDFLIPLIFVSVLVLNFGYWAYLRIKPENINSLTLKFIKFFQVSLDQLAIAAIIYFSGTANKQIIMMYIVTIMIASVLYKAKGVILWTFFAMLLYTGLVFLEYFGLLPELAPEAASQTAFKFLKGETNFTKMLLIGFNTYMIAVALYAVYLVNIFRNREKKLRGKTDEAIKKSELLTLQTQELSKTKDYLHEALTKSDAARVEIEKTKAELEKANLELQAKVRELEKYGQVTTGRELKMIELKEEIKNLRETVENLKDQLALNK
;
A
#
# COMPACT_ATOMS: atom_id res chain seq x y z
N MET A 1 20.25 2.45 9.98
CA MET A 1 18.91 1.83 10.02
C MET A 1 18.06 2.72 9.16
N ASP A 2 17.53 2.18 8.07
CA ASP A 2 16.68 2.93 7.14
C ASP A 2 15.37 3.36 7.85
N ILE A 3 14.70 4.40 7.35
CA ILE A 3 13.41 4.90 7.88
C ILE A 3 12.39 3.76 7.92
N PHE A 4 12.38 2.91 6.89
CA PHE A 4 11.54 1.73 6.86
C PHE A 4 11.87 0.73 7.98
N GLU A 5 13.15 0.37 8.15
CA GLU A 5 13.59 -0.55 9.21
C GLU A 5 13.25 0.00 10.60
N LYS A 6 13.31 1.33 10.75
CA LYS A 6 12.91 2.04 11.97
C LYS A 6 11.43 1.88 12.26
N GLN A 7 10.58 2.10 11.26
CA GLN A 7 9.14 1.96 11.40
C GLN A 7 8.74 0.52 11.72
N GLN A 8 9.30 -0.45 11.00
CA GLN A 8 9.07 -1.87 11.27
C GLN A 8 9.49 -2.27 12.69
N THR A 9 10.63 -1.76 13.16
CA THR A 9 11.09 -1.99 14.53
C THR A 9 10.12 -1.40 15.55
N ILE A 10 9.62 -0.19 15.33
CA ILE A 10 8.65 0.45 16.22
C ILE A 10 7.34 -0.35 16.26
N GLU A 11 6.84 -0.81 15.12
CA GLU A 11 5.62 -1.63 15.05
C GLU A 11 5.79 -2.99 15.75
N ALA A 12 6.95 -3.63 15.59
CA ALA A 12 7.29 -4.86 16.30
C ALA A 12 7.29 -4.64 17.82
N ILE A 13 7.96 -3.58 18.30
CA ILE A 13 8.01 -3.23 19.73
C ILE A 13 6.58 -2.93 20.25
N LYS A 14 5.75 -2.17 19.52
CA LYS A 14 4.35 -1.91 19.89
C LYS A 14 3.54 -3.20 20.02
N THR A 15 3.74 -4.14 19.09
CA THR A 15 3.06 -5.44 19.11
C THR A 15 3.49 -6.26 20.32
N ILE A 16 4.77 -6.25 20.67
CA ILE A 16 5.31 -6.95 21.85
C ILE A 16 4.74 -6.36 23.14
N VAL A 17 4.68 -5.04 23.25
CA VAL A 17 4.08 -4.36 24.41
C VAL A 17 2.62 -4.77 24.60
N LYS A 18 1.83 -4.86 23.52
CA LYS A 18 0.45 -5.37 23.57
C LYS A 18 0.39 -6.84 23.97
N ALA A 19 1.26 -7.68 23.39
CA ALA A 19 1.32 -9.10 23.73
C ALA A 19 1.69 -9.32 25.21
N ARG A 20 2.54 -8.48 25.79
CA ARG A 20 2.88 -8.51 27.23
C ARG A 20 1.69 -8.21 28.12
N TRP A 21 0.86 -7.21 27.76
CA TRP A 21 -0.38 -6.93 28.51
C TRP A 21 -1.32 -8.13 28.51
N PHE A 22 -1.50 -8.75 27.34
CA PHE A 22 -2.31 -9.97 27.22
C PHE A 22 -1.71 -11.14 28.02
N TYR A 23 -0.40 -11.35 27.93
CA TYR A 23 0.26 -12.41 28.69
C TYR A 23 0.15 -12.18 30.21
N ALA A 24 0.40 -10.96 30.67
CA ALA A 24 0.27 -10.60 32.08
C ALA A 24 -1.15 -10.78 32.60
N SER A 25 -2.17 -10.44 31.80
CA SER A 25 -3.56 -10.65 32.19
C SER A 25 -3.92 -12.14 32.27
N VAL A 26 -3.41 -12.98 31.35
CA VAL A 26 -3.59 -14.44 31.42
C VAL A 26 -2.93 -15.02 32.68
N VAL A 27 -1.71 -14.61 33.02
CA VAL A 27 -1.03 -15.08 34.24
C VAL A 27 -1.77 -14.67 35.51
N LEU A 28 -2.21 -13.40 35.58
CA LEU A 28 -3.00 -12.91 36.72
C LEU A 28 -4.31 -13.69 36.86
N LEU A 29 -5.02 -13.88 35.76
CA LEU A 29 -6.28 -14.63 35.74
C LEU A 29 -6.07 -16.10 36.15
N GLN A 30 -5.00 -16.73 35.68
CA GLN A 30 -4.62 -18.08 36.11
C GLN A 30 -4.33 -18.12 37.62
N GLY A 31 -3.59 -17.14 38.15
CA GLY A 31 -3.32 -17.03 39.59
C GLY A 31 -4.59 -16.89 40.43
N ILE A 32 -5.54 -16.07 39.98
CA ILE A 32 -6.85 -15.91 40.63
C ILE A 32 -7.64 -17.22 40.60
N ILE A 33 -7.72 -17.88 39.43
CA ILE A 33 -8.42 -19.17 39.29
C ILE A 33 -7.83 -20.22 40.21
N LEU A 34 -6.49 -20.34 40.25
CA LEU A 34 -5.82 -21.28 41.13
C LEU A 34 -6.13 -20.99 42.61
N LYS A 35 -6.16 -19.72 43.02
CA LYS A 35 -6.49 -19.38 44.42
C LYS A 35 -7.95 -19.65 44.77
N LEU A 36 -8.87 -19.43 43.85
CA LEU A 36 -10.30 -19.68 44.06
C LEU A 36 -10.62 -21.19 44.08
N LEU A 37 -10.05 -21.96 43.15
CA LEU A 37 -10.31 -23.40 43.04
C LEU A 37 -9.50 -24.23 44.05
N PHE A 38 -8.31 -23.76 44.43
CA PHE A 38 -7.40 -24.45 45.33
C PHE A 38 -6.87 -23.51 46.41
N PRO A 39 -7.71 -23.12 47.40
CA PRO A 39 -7.35 -22.14 48.43
C PRO A 39 -6.09 -22.51 49.23
N SER A 40 -5.84 -23.81 49.40
CA SER A 40 -4.68 -24.38 50.08
C SER A 40 -3.38 -24.29 49.28
N THR A 41 -3.44 -23.91 48.00
CA THR A 41 -2.22 -23.76 47.19
C THR A 41 -1.40 -22.60 47.76
N PRO A 42 -0.15 -22.85 48.19
CA PRO A 42 0.73 -21.81 48.67
C PRO A 42 1.15 -20.98 47.46
N LEU A 43 0.43 -19.88 47.22
CA LEU A 43 0.94 -18.85 46.33
C LEU A 43 2.18 -18.23 46.99
N PRO A 44 3.23 -17.93 46.22
CA PRO A 44 4.40 -17.27 46.78
C PRO A 44 3.97 -15.97 47.46
N ASN A 45 4.07 -15.94 48.78
CA ASN A 45 3.70 -14.77 49.60
C ASN A 45 4.86 -13.78 49.74
N ASP A 46 6.00 -14.10 49.11
CA ASP A 46 7.18 -13.25 49.12
C ASP A 46 6.88 -11.96 48.36
N PHE A 47 6.90 -10.83 49.09
CA PHE A 47 6.64 -9.49 48.58
C PHE A 47 7.48 -9.15 47.33
N LEU A 48 8.64 -9.80 47.18
CA LEU A 48 9.53 -9.62 46.04
C LEU A 48 8.93 -10.07 44.71
N ILE A 49 8.10 -11.12 44.66
CA ILE A 49 7.52 -11.62 43.41
C ILE A 49 6.47 -10.64 42.84
N PRO A 50 5.47 -10.17 43.62
CA PRO A 50 4.58 -9.10 43.20
C PRO A 50 5.34 -7.82 42.82
N LEU A 51 6.40 -7.47 43.57
CA LEU A 51 7.21 -6.29 43.27
C LEU A 51 7.92 -6.40 41.91
N ILE A 52 8.51 -7.56 41.59
CA ILE A 52 9.12 -7.82 40.27
C ILE A 52 8.06 -7.72 39.17
N PHE A 53 6.89 -8.33 39.39
CA PHE A 53 5.79 -8.32 38.44
C PHE A 53 5.30 -6.88 38.15
N VAL A 54 5.06 -6.09 39.21
CA VAL A 54 4.68 -4.67 39.09
C VAL A 54 5.79 -3.87 38.40
N SER A 55 7.06 -4.11 38.73
CA SER A 55 8.20 -3.44 38.09
C SER A 55 8.24 -3.70 36.58
N VAL A 56 8.01 -4.95 36.15
CA VAL A 56 7.93 -5.30 34.72
C VAL A 56 6.74 -4.61 34.05
N LEU A 57 5.59 -4.51 34.71
CA LEU A 57 4.43 -3.79 34.17
C LEU A 57 4.67 -2.29 34.04
N VAL A 58 5.31 -1.66 35.04
CA VAL A 58 5.69 -0.23 35.00
C VAL A 58 6.67 0.03 33.85
N LEU A 59 7.68 -0.83 33.68
CA LEU A 59 8.59 -0.74 32.53
C LEU A 59 7.86 -0.91 31.20
N ASN A 60 6.92 -1.85 31.12
CA ASN A 60 6.11 -2.06 29.92
C ASN A 60 5.22 -0.85 29.60
N PHE A 61 4.65 -0.21 30.63
CA PHE A 61 3.91 1.04 30.49
C PHE A 61 4.81 2.19 30.02
N GLY A 62 6.04 2.27 30.55
CA GLY A 62 7.05 3.23 30.08
C GLY A 62 7.36 3.06 28.59
N TYR A 63 7.55 1.83 28.11
CA TYR A 63 7.71 1.56 26.68
C TYR A 63 6.49 1.97 25.88
N TRP A 64 5.29 1.65 26.34
CA TRP A 64 4.05 2.04 25.68
C TRP A 64 3.93 3.57 25.55
N ALA A 65 4.21 4.31 26.61
CA ALA A 65 4.16 5.77 26.64
C ALA A 65 5.20 6.38 25.69
N TYR A 66 6.44 5.87 25.72
CA TYR A 66 7.51 6.35 24.84
C TYR A 66 7.19 6.13 23.35
N LEU A 67 6.55 5.02 22.99
CA LEU A 67 6.21 4.68 21.60
C LEU A 67 5.00 5.46 21.05
N ARG A 68 4.37 6.33 21.84
CA ARG A 68 3.37 7.29 21.35
C ARG A 68 4.00 8.49 20.61
N ILE A 69 5.31 8.73 20.80
CA ILE A 69 6.03 9.78 20.10
C ILE A 69 6.09 9.46 18.59
N LYS A 70 6.02 10.49 17.73
CA LYS A 70 6.11 10.33 16.27
C LYS A 70 7.38 9.55 15.89
N PRO A 71 7.30 8.55 14.99
CA PRO A 71 8.44 7.71 14.61
C PRO A 71 9.67 8.48 14.14
N GLU A 72 9.47 9.62 13.48
CA GLU A 72 10.52 10.50 12.96
C GLU A 72 11.46 10.97 14.07
N ASN A 73 10.92 11.31 15.24
CA ASN A 73 11.67 11.92 16.35
C ASN A 73 12.43 10.91 17.22
N ILE A 74 12.21 9.60 17.02
CA ILE A 74 12.83 8.58 17.86
C ILE A 74 14.28 8.34 17.39
N ASN A 75 15.27 8.41 18.29
CA ASN A 75 16.65 8.12 17.91
C ASN A 75 16.84 6.62 17.63
N SER A 76 17.58 6.28 16.56
CA SER A 76 17.92 4.90 16.20
C SER A 76 18.74 4.19 17.29
N LEU A 77 19.59 4.91 18.02
CA LEU A 77 20.36 4.38 19.14
C LEU A 77 19.42 3.97 20.29
N THR A 78 18.46 4.83 20.64
CA THR A 78 17.46 4.55 21.68
C THR A 78 16.63 3.30 21.34
N LEU A 79 16.23 3.13 20.08
CA LEU A 79 15.53 1.91 19.65
C LEU A 79 16.37 0.65 19.84
N LYS A 80 17.68 0.69 19.56
CA LYS A 80 18.57 -0.46 19.80
C LYS A 80 18.63 -0.80 21.29
N PHE A 81 18.73 0.21 22.15
CA PHE A 81 18.69 0.01 23.60
C PHE A 81 17.36 -0.56 24.07
N ILE A 82 16.23 -0.01 23.62
CA ILE A 82 14.90 -0.53 23.97
C ILE A 82 14.78 -2.01 23.60
N LYS A 83 15.18 -2.40 22.38
CA LYS A 83 15.16 -3.81 21.97
C LYS A 83 15.98 -4.70 22.88
N PHE A 84 17.20 -4.25 23.21
CA PHE A 84 18.12 -4.99 24.06
C PHE A 84 17.53 -5.20 25.46
N PHE A 85 17.09 -4.10 26.09
CA PHE A 85 16.50 -4.14 27.43
C PHE A 85 15.18 -4.89 27.47
N GLN A 86 14.38 -4.88 26.40
CA GLN A 86 13.14 -5.62 26.37
C GLN A 86 13.36 -7.12 26.58
N VAL A 87 14.27 -7.74 25.83
CA VAL A 87 14.49 -9.18 25.93
C VAL A 87 15.30 -9.53 27.18
N SER A 88 16.32 -8.74 27.53
CA SER A 88 17.15 -9.03 28.70
C SER A 88 16.38 -8.90 30.01
N LEU A 89 15.58 -7.84 30.17
CA LEU A 89 14.80 -7.64 31.40
C LEU A 89 13.72 -8.70 31.56
N ASP A 90 13.09 -9.18 30.48
CA ASP A 90 12.13 -10.28 30.57
C ASP A 90 12.80 -11.57 31.07
N GLN A 91 13.97 -11.93 30.51
CA GLN A 91 14.70 -13.13 30.92
C GLN A 91 15.24 -13.03 32.35
N LEU A 92 15.71 -11.84 32.75
CA LEU A 92 16.13 -11.58 34.13
C LEU A 92 14.94 -11.60 35.10
N ALA A 93 13.79 -11.07 34.71
CA ALA A 93 12.58 -11.14 35.53
C ALA A 93 12.12 -12.58 35.73
N ILE A 94 12.13 -13.40 34.67
CA ILE A 94 11.84 -14.85 34.79
C ILE A 94 12.86 -15.52 35.70
N ALA A 95 14.15 -15.24 35.52
CA ALA A 95 15.21 -15.80 36.35
C ALA A 95 15.02 -15.43 37.84
N ALA A 96 14.70 -14.16 38.11
CA ALA A 96 14.47 -13.65 39.45
C ALA A 96 13.21 -14.28 40.07
N ILE A 97 12.12 -14.41 39.31
CA ILE A 97 10.92 -15.11 39.78
C ILE A 97 11.27 -16.56 40.15
N ILE A 98 12.03 -17.28 39.32
CA ILE A 98 12.45 -18.65 39.63
C ILE A 98 13.31 -18.67 40.89
N TYR A 99 14.28 -17.78 41.00
CA TYR A 99 15.18 -17.65 42.16
C TYR A 99 14.40 -17.44 43.46
N PHE A 100 13.54 -16.42 43.53
CA PHE A 100 12.74 -16.14 44.73
C PHE A 100 11.65 -17.18 44.98
N SER A 101 11.29 -17.96 43.96
CA SER A 101 10.37 -19.07 44.14
C SER A 101 11.03 -20.31 44.78
N GLY A 102 12.34 -20.31 45.00
CA GLY A 102 13.08 -21.29 45.81
C GLY A 102 13.38 -22.64 45.13
N THR A 103 13.00 -22.84 43.87
CA THR A 103 13.45 -24.00 43.08
C THR A 103 13.36 -23.73 41.58
N ALA A 104 14.36 -24.20 40.83
CA ALA A 104 14.50 -24.17 39.38
C ALA A 104 13.68 -25.27 38.68
N ASN A 105 13.14 -26.24 39.42
CA ASN A 105 12.35 -27.34 38.89
C ASN A 105 10.85 -26.99 38.81
N LYS A 106 10.50 -25.79 38.33
CA LYS A 106 9.10 -25.38 38.15
C LYS A 106 8.74 -25.31 36.68
N GLN A 107 7.47 -25.56 36.35
CA GLN A 107 6.96 -25.44 34.98
C GLN A 107 7.12 -24.03 34.38
N ILE A 108 7.29 -23.00 35.21
CA ILE A 108 7.52 -21.61 34.77
C ILE A 108 8.77 -21.46 33.89
N ILE A 109 9.70 -22.43 33.88
CA ILE A 109 10.86 -22.44 32.97
C ILE A 109 10.45 -22.39 31.49
N MET A 110 9.23 -22.85 31.14
CA MET A 110 8.67 -22.75 29.80
C MET A 110 8.50 -21.30 29.35
N MET A 111 8.49 -20.34 30.28
CA MET A 111 8.42 -18.92 29.97
C MET A 111 9.62 -18.38 29.20
N TYR A 112 10.79 -19.03 29.31
CA TYR A 112 11.93 -18.67 28.47
C TYR A 112 11.60 -18.81 26.98
N ILE A 113 10.77 -19.77 26.57
CA ILE A 113 10.32 -19.93 25.17
C ILE A 113 9.65 -18.64 24.68
N VAL A 114 8.77 -18.05 25.49
CA VAL A 114 8.07 -16.81 25.13
C VAL A 114 9.07 -15.68 24.89
N THR A 115 10.13 -15.58 25.70
CA THR A 115 11.18 -14.57 25.47
C THR A 115 11.97 -14.80 24.18
N ILE A 116 12.18 -16.08 23.79
CA ILE A 116 12.82 -16.41 22.51
C ILE A 116 11.90 -16.10 21.33
N MET A 117 10.59 -16.32 21.47
CA MET A 117 9.61 -15.91 20.47
C MET A 117 9.59 -14.38 20.32
N ILE A 118 9.64 -13.62 21.41
CA ILE A 118 9.79 -12.15 21.38
C ILE A 118 11.10 -11.75 20.66
N ALA A 119 12.21 -12.42 20.99
CA ALA A 119 13.49 -12.18 20.32
C ALA A 119 13.42 -12.47 18.82
N SER A 120 12.66 -13.47 18.39
CA SER A 120 12.47 -13.82 16.97
C SER A 120 11.77 -12.71 16.18
N VAL A 121 10.85 -11.99 16.81
CA VAL A 121 10.16 -10.85 16.20
C VAL A 121 11.09 -9.63 16.10
N LEU A 122 11.92 -9.39 17.11
CA LEU A 122 12.79 -8.21 17.17
C LEU A 122 14.11 -8.36 16.39
N TYR A 123 14.65 -9.57 16.29
CA TYR A 123 16.01 -9.81 15.84
C TYR A 123 16.09 -10.65 14.56
N LYS A 124 17.29 -10.68 13.97
CA LYS A 124 17.63 -11.67 12.93
C LYS A 124 18.06 -12.97 13.63
N ALA A 125 18.33 -14.02 12.86
CA ALA A 125 18.78 -15.32 13.38
C ALA A 125 19.89 -15.21 14.45
N LYS A 126 20.92 -14.37 14.21
CA LYS A 126 22.02 -14.15 15.16
C LYS A 126 21.55 -13.66 16.54
N GLY A 127 20.55 -12.78 16.58
CA GLY A 127 20.03 -12.27 17.85
C GLY A 127 19.17 -13.31 18.57
N VAL A 128 18.41 -14.13 17.85
CA VAL A 128 17.66 -15.26 18.45
C VAL A 128 18.63 -16.24 19.14
N ILE A 129 19.72 -16.59 18.45
CA ILE A 129 20.76 -17.47 19.01
C ILE A 129 21.41 -16.85 20.25
N LEU A 130 21.77 -15.56 20.19
CA LEU A 130 22.35 -14.83 21.31
C LEU A 130 21.44 -14.87 22.55
N TRP A 131 20.15 -14.56 22.39
CA TRP A 131 19.20 -14.54 23.50
C TRP A 131 18.82 -15.93 23.99
N THR A 132 18.93 -16.95 23.15
CA THR A 132 18.80 -18.35 23.58
C THR A 132 19.98 -18.73 24.47
N PHE A 133 21.21 -18.40 24.06
CA PHE A 133 22.39 -18.65 24.87
C PHE A 133 22.33 -17.91 26.22
N PHE A 134 21.83 -16.66 26.23
CA PHE A 134 21.62 -15.92 27.46
C PHE A 134 20.60 -16.60 28.40
N ALA A 135 19.47 -17.09 27.86
CA ALA A 135 18.50 -17.86 28.63
C ALA A 135 19.09 -19.17 29.19
N MET A 136 19.85 -19.90 28.37
CA MET A 136 20.56 -21.12 28.78
C MET A 136 21.54 -20.84 29.92
N LEU A 137 22.29 -19.75 29.83
CA LEU A 137 23.24 -19.33 30.86
C LEU A 137 22.53 -18.98 32.16
N LEU A 138 21.46 -18.17 32.09
CA LEU A 138 20.68 -17.79 33.29
C LEU A 138 20.09 -19.01 33.98
N TYR A 139 19.44 -19.90 33.22
CA TYR A 139 18.81 -21.09 33.80
C TYR A 139 19.85 -22.07 34.37
N THR A 140 20.93 -22.31 33.63
CA THR A 140 22.03 -23.15 34.11
C THR A 140 22.62 -22.59 35.40
N GLY A 141 22.79 -21.26 35.48
CA GLY A 141 23.19 -20.57 36.71
C GLY A 141 22.23 -20.84 37.87
N LEU A 142 20.91 -20.74 37.65
CA LEU A 142 19.91 -21.02 38.68
C LEU A 142 19.95 -22.47 39.18
N VAL A 143 20.11 -23.43 38.26
CA VAL A 143 20.23 -24.85 38.61
C VAL A 143 21.49 -25.11 39.43
N PHE A 144 22.61 -24.47 39.09
CA PHE A 144 23.83 -24.54 39.91
C PHE A 144 23.64 -23.91 41.28
N LEU A 145 22.99 -22.73 41.36
CA LEU A 145 22.68 -22.10 42.65
C LEU A 145 21.83 -23.03 43.54
N GLU A 146 20.84 -23.73 42.98
CA GLU A 146 20.05 -24.71 43.74
C GLU A 146 20.86 -25.92 44.16
N TYR A 147 21.70 -26.45 43.27
CA TYR A 147 22.55 -27.61 43.55
C TYR A 147 23.47 -27.36 44.75
N PHE A 148 24.03 -26.15 44.85
CA PHE A 148 24.86 -25.72 45.99
C PHE A 148 24.06 -25.23 47.21
N GLY A 149 22.72 -25.17 47.12
CA GLY A 149 21.87 -24.69 48.21
C GLY A 149 21.93 -23.18 48.45
N LEU A 150 22.26 -22.40 47.43
CA LEU A 150 22.30 -20.92 47.46
C LEU A 150 20.96 -20.27 47.09
N LEU A 151 19.95 -21.06 46.69
CA LEU A 151 18.59 -20.56 46.53
C LEU A 151 17.92 -20.33 47.90
N PRO A 152 17.03 -19.33 48.02
CA PRO A 152 16.21 -19.15 49.21
C PRO A 152 15.43 -20.43 49.51
N GLU A 153 15.54 -20.94 50.74
CA GLU A 153 14.80 -22.12 51.16
C GLU A 153 13.30 -21.80 51.18
N LEU A 154 12.52 -22.67 50.55
CA LEU A 154 11.06 -22.59 50.63
C LEU A 154 10.61 -22.81 52.07
N ALA A 155 9.58 -22.07 52.49
CA ALA A 155 8.92 -22.32 53.76
C ALA A 155 8.55 -23.82 53.88
N PRO A 156 8.67 -24.45 55.06
CA PRO A 156 8.44 -25.89 55.22
C PRO A 156 7.09 -26.40 54.70
N GLU A 157 6.06 -25.57 54.79
CA GLU A 157 4.71 -25.83 54.25
C GLU A 157 4.68 -25.84 52.72
N ALA A 158 5.42 -24.95 52.07
CA ALA A 158 5.54 -24.92 50.62
C ALA A 158 6.43 -26.07 50.10
N ALA A 159 7.51 -26.39 50.84
CA ALA A 159 8.43 -27.49 50.51
C ALA A 159 7.78 -28.88 50.61
N SER A 160 6.92 -29.09 51.62
CA SER A 160 6.19 -30.35 51.82
C SER A 160 5.04 -30.57 50.82
N GLN A 161 4.51 -29.49 50.25
CA GLN A 161 3.43 -29.53 49.25
C GLN A 161 3.94 -29.48 47.81
N THR A 162 5.19 -29.10 47.58
CA THR A 162 5.78 -29.16 46.24
C THR A 162 5.99 -30.59 45.81
N ALA A 163 5.27 -31.01 44.76
CA ALA A 163 5.50 -32.27 44.05
C ALA A 163 6.87 -32.36 43.34
N PHE A 164 7.68 -31.29 43.42
CA PHE A 164 8.95 -31.16 42.73
C PHE A 164 10.11 -31.50 43.67
N LYS A 165 10.96 -32.43 43.24
CA LYS A 165 12.18 -32.82 43.97
C LYS A 165 13.18 -31.67 43.93
N PHE A 166 13.72 -31.30 45.09
CA PHE A 166 14.82 -30.34 45.23
C PHE A 166 16.10 -30.89 44.59
N LEU A 167 16.89 -30.00 43.98
CA LEU A 167 18.13 -30.38 43.26
C LEU A 167 19.38 -30.46 44.16
N LYS A 168 19.29 -30.00 45.41
CA LYS A 168 20.43 -29.90 46.35
C LYS A 168 21.12 -31.27 46.52
N GLY A 169 22.37 -31.37 46.06
CA GLY A 169 23.19 -32.59 46.14
C GLY A 169 22.82 -33.73 45.17
N GLU A 170 21.78 -33.58 44.36
CA GLU A 170 21.28 -34.64 43.47
C GLU A 170 21.87 -34.51 42.06
N THR A 171 23.06 -35.07 41.86
CA THR A 171 23.85 -34.90 40.62
C THR A 171 23.14 -35.43 39.37
N ASN A 172 22.49 -36.60 39.45
CA ASN A 172 21.87 -37.24 38.28
C ASN A 172 20.66 -36.45 37.78
N PHE A 173 19.81 -36.00 38.71
CA PHE A 173 18.63 -35.21 38.38
C PHE A 173 19.02 -33.83 37.83
N THR A 174 20.03 -33.19 38.42
CA THR A 174 20.61 -31.93 37.93
C THR A 174 21.11 -32.04 36.49
N LYS A 175 21.88 -33.10 36.17
CA LYS A 175 22.37 -33.35 34.81
C LYS A 175 21.22 -33.54 33.83
N MET A 176 20.23 -34.35 34.17
CA MET A 176 19.06 -34.60 33.31
C MET A 176 18.32 -33.30 33.00
N LEU A 177 18.12 -32.45 34.00
CA LEU A 177 17.36 -31.21 33.90
C LEU A 177 18.12 -30.14 33.09
N LEU A 178 19.44 -30.05 33.26
CA LEU A 178 20.31 -29.23 32.40
C LEU A 178 20.30 -29.70 30.94
N ILE A 179 20.49 -31.00 30.70
CA ILE A 179 20.50 -31.55 29.33
C ILE A 179 19.12 -31.31 28.69
N GLY A 180 18.04 -31.66 29.38
CA GLY A 180 16.68 -31.50 28.88
C GLY A 180 16.35 -30.05 28.51
N PHE A 181 16.60 -29.10 29.42
CA PHE A 181 16.33 -27.69 29.14
C PHE A 181 17.18 -27.14 28.00
N ASN A 182 18.49 -27.40 28.00
CA ASN A 182 19.40 -26.86 26.98
C ASN A 182 19.08 -27.44 25.59
N THR A 183 18.85 -28.75 25.48
CA THR A 183 18.44 -29.37 24.21
C THR A 183 17.11 -28.81 23.72
N TYR A 184 16.14 -28.62 24.62
CA TYR A 184 14.86 -28.04 24.26
C TYR A 184 14.98 -26.58 23.79
N MET A 185 15.78 -25.75 24.47
CA MET A 185 16.03 -24.37 24.09
C MET A 185 16.74 -24.26 22.73
N ILE A 186 17.67 -25.16 22.43
CA ILE A 186 18.30 -25.25 21.12
C ILE A 186 17.25 -25.58 20.04
N ALA A 187 16.37 -26.55 20.29
CA ALA A 187 15.30 -26.90 19.36
C ALA A 187 14.34 -25.72 19.10
N VAL A 188 13.93 -25.02 20.16
CA VAL A 188 13.12 -23.79 20.06
C VAL A 188 13.84 -22.70 19.27
N ALA A 189 15.14 -22.50 19.49
CA ALA A 189 15.92 -21.51 18.76
C ALA A 189 16.05 -21.84 17.27
N LEU A 190 16.30 -23.11 16.93
CA LEU A 190 16.35 -23.57 15.53
C LEU A 190 14.99 -23.33 14.84
N TYR A 191 13.90 -23.67 15.52
CA TYR A 191 12.55 -23.43 15.01
C TYR A 191 12.26 -21.93 14.83
N ALA A 192 12.59 -21.11 15.82
CA ALA A 192 12.44 -19.66 15.75
C ALA A 192 13.28 -19.05 14.62
N VAL A 193 14.52 -19.49 14.44
CA VAL A 193 15.39 -19.06 13.32
C VAL A 193 14.78 -19.43 11.98
N TYR A 194 14.26 -20.65 11.85
CA TYR A 194 13.55 -21.10 10.65
C TYR A 194 12.35 -20.20 10.32
N LEU A 195 11.49 -19.92 11.30
CA LEU A 195 10.36 -19.01 11.13
C LEU A 195 10.78 -17.60 10.71
N VAL A 196 11.81 -17.05 11.36
CA VAL A 196 12.35 -15.72 11.03
C VAL A 196 12.82 -15.65 9.58
N ASN A 197 13.48 -16.69 9.09
CA ASN A 197 13.94 -16.75 7.70
C ASN A 197 12.76 -16.85 6.72
N ILE A 198 11.74 -17.65 7.02
CA ILE A 198 10.51 -17.71 6.21
C ILE A 198 9.84 -16.35 6.11
N PHE A 199 9.60 -15.70 7.25
CA PHE A 199 8.90 -14.42 7.27
C PHE A 199 9.68 -13.35 6.51
N ARG A 200 11.00 -13.29 6.69
CA ARG A 200 11.86 -12.34 5.95
C ARG A 200 11.86 -12.59 4.45
N ASN A 201 11.88 -13.86 4.03
CA ASN A 201 11.83 -14.20 2.61
C ASN A 201 10.47 -13.85 1.99
N ARG A 202 9.37 -14.09 2.73
CA ARG A 202 8.03 -13.68 2.31
C ARG A 202 7.89 -12.17 2.23
N GLU A 203 8.41 -11.44 3.22
CA GLU A 203 8.41 -9.98 3.24
C GLU A 203 9.18 -9.40 2.05
N LYS A 204 10.37 -9.92 1.74
CA LYS A 204 11.14 -9.52 0.55
C LYS A 204 10.36 -9.73 -0.75
N LYS A 205 9.70 -10.89 -0.89
CA LYS A 205 8.86 -11.19 -2.07
C LYS A 205 7.66 -10.25 -2.18
N LEU A 206 7.02 -9.94 -1.06
CA LEU A 206 5.90 -9.00 -1.01
C LEU A 206 6.34 -7.59 -1.43
N ARG A 207 7.50 -7.12 -0.96
CA ARG A 207 8.05 -5.83 -1.39
C ARG A 207 8.28 -5.78 -2.90
N GLY A 208 8.91 -6.81 -3.47
CA GLY A 208 9.12 -6.87 -4.92
C GLY A 208 7.81 -6.76 -5.72
N LYS A 209 6.75 -7.45 -5.27
CA LYS A 209 5.43 -7.36 -5.90
C LYS A 209 4.76 -5.99 -5.72
N THR A 210 4.91 -5.36 -4.56
CA THR A 210 4.39 -4.00 -4.34
C THR A 210 5.09 -2.99 -5.24
N ASP A 211 6.41 -3.09 -5.39
CA ASP A 211 7.18 -2.20 -6.27
C ASP A 211 6.82 -2.39 -7.75
N GLU A 212 6.61 -3.65 -8.18
CA GLU A 212 6.10 -3.97 -9.52
C GLU A 212 4.69 -3.39 -9.75
N ALA A 213 3.81 -3.50 -8.75
CA ALA A 213 2.45 -2.96 -8.83
C ALA A 213 2.44 -1.43 -8.92
N ILE A 214 3.32 -0.75 -8.16
CA ILE A 214 3.49 0.71 -8.23
C ILE A 214 3.95 1.12 -9.64
N LYS A 215 4.99 0.48 -10.18
CA LYS A 215 5.48 0.77 -11.55
C LYS A 215 4.41 0.55 -12.62
N LYS A 216 3.62 -0.53 -12.49
CA LYS A 216 2.53 -0.81 -13.42
C LYS A 216 1.40 0.22 -13.30
N SER A 217 1.09 0.67 -12.08
CA SER A 217 0.14 1.76 -11.85
C SER A 217 0.59 3.06 -12.50
N GLU A 218 1.86 3.44 -12.32
CA GLU A 218 2.44 4.63 -12.97
C GLU A 218 2.35 4.55 -14.50
N LEU A 219 2.73 3.40 -15.08
CA LEU A 219 2.64 3.18 -16.52
C LEU A 219 1.20 3.26 -17.04
N LEU A 220 0.23 2.66 -16.34
CA LEU A 220 -1.19 2.77 -16.71
C LEU A 220 -1.70 4.20 -16.60
N THR A 221 -1.21 4.97 -15.63
CA THR A 221 -1.56 6.38 -15.46
C THR A 221 -1.07 7.20 -16.66
N LEU A 222 0.17 6.96 -17.12
CA LEU A 222 0.72 7.58 -18.32
C LEU A 222 -0.06 7.20 -19.58
N GLN A 223 -0.36 5.91 -19.77
CA GLN A 223 -1.15 5.44 -20.91
C GLN A 223 -2.56 6.05 -20.92
N THR A 224 -3.17 6.21 -19.75
CA THR A 224 -4.49 6.85 -19.62
C THR A 224 -4.43 8.34 -20.00
N GLN A 225 -3.36 9.04 -19.62
CA GLN A 225 -3.13 10.43 -20.02
C GLN A 225 -2.92 10.56 -21.54
N GLU A 226 -2.13 9.67 -22.14
CA GLU A 226 -1.93 9.64 -23.60
C GLU A 226 -3.25 9.36 -24.33
N LEU A 227 -4.01 8.36 -23.88
CA LEU A 227 -5.31 8.04 -24.45
C LEU A 227 -6.30 9.21 -24.33
N SER A 228 -6.27 9.95 -23.21
CA SER A 228 -7.07 11.16 -23.04
C SER A 228 -6.69 12.22 -24.07
N LYS A 229 -5.39 12.48 -24.28
CA LYS A 229 -4.92 13.42 -25.30
C LYS A 229 -5.34 13.00 -26.71
N THR A 230 -5.22 11.70 -27.03
CA THR A 230 -5.67 11.18 -28.33
C THR A 230 -7.18 11.34 -28.50
N LYS A 231 -7.96 11.10 -27.44
CA LYS A 231 -9.42 11.32 -27.46
C LYS A 231 -9.76 12.79 -27.71
N ASP A 232 -9.08 13.72 -27.03
CA ASP A 232 -9.30 15.15 -27.19
C ASP A 232 -8.94 15.61 -28.61
N TYR A 233 -7.81 15.13 -29.15
CA TYR A 233 -7.41 15.38 -30.53
C TYR A 233 -8.42 14.84 -31.55
N LEU A 234 -8.91 13.61 -31.36
CA LEU A 234 -9.94 13.03 -32.23
C LEU A 234 -11.24 13.83 -32.15
N HIS A 235 -11.60 14.33 -30.97
CA HIS A 235 -12.78 15.16 -30.80
C HIS A 235 -12.64 16.49 -31.54
N GLU A 236 -11.48 17.15 -31.46
CA GLU A 236 -11.18 18.37 -32.23
C GLU A 236 -11.17 18.11 -33.75
N ALA A 237 -10.61 16.98 -34.19
CA ALA A 237 -10.62 16.59 -35.59
C ALA A 237 -12.05 16.35 -36.10
N LEU A 238 -12.91 15.73 -35.27
CA LEU A 238 -14.32 15.49 -35.59
C LEU A 238 -15.08 16.82 -35.72
N THR A 239 -14.94 17.73 -34.76
CA THR A 239 -15.62 19.03 -34.81
C THR A 239 -15.18 19.89 -36.00
N LYS A 240 -13.89 19.86 -36.35
CA LYS A 240 -13.38 20.50 -37.58
C LYS A 240 -13.97 19.86 -38.83
N SER A 241 -14.09 18.53 -38.87
CA SER A 241 -14.70 17.83 -40.00
C SER A 241 -16.18 18.19 -40.16
N ASP A 242 -16.93 18.28 -39.06
CA ASP A 242 -18.33 18.69 -39.07
C ASP A 242 -18.49 20.14 -39.53
N ALA A 243 -17.63 21.06 -39.06
CA ALA A 243 -17.62 22.45 -39.52
C ALA A 243 -17.32 22.56 -41.04
N ALA A 244 -16.34 21.81 -41.53
CA ALA A 244 -16.02 21.76 -42.96
C ALA A 244 -17.18 21.20 -43.79
N ARG A 245 -17.92 20.21 -43.28
CA ARG A 245 -19.13 19.69 -43.95
C ARG A 245 -20.21 20.76 -44.08
N VAL A 246 -20.46 21.53 -43.03
CA VAL A 246 -21.42 22.64 -43.06
C VAL A 246 -21.00 23.70 -44.07
N GLU A 247 -19.70 24.03 -44.15
CA GLU A 247 -19.18 24.97 -45.14
C GLU A 247 -19.31 24.45 -46.58
N ILE A 248 -19.05 23.14 -46.80
CA ILE A 248 -19.28 22.49 -48.09
C ILE A 248 -20.76 22.53 -48.48
N GLU A 249 -21.69 22.28 -47.54
CA GLU A 249 -23.13 22.39 -47.85
C GLU A 249 -23.53 23.82 -48.19
N LYS A 250 -23.01 24.81 -47.46
CA LYS A 250 -23.28 26.23 -47.73
C LYS A 250 -22.76 26.64 -49.11
N THR A 251 -21.51 26.30 -49.42
CA THR A 251 -20.90 26.61 -50.73
C THR A 251 -21.63 25.88 -51.86
N LYS A 252 -22.08 24.64 -51.65
CA LYS A 252 -22.92 23.91 -52.62
C LYS A 252 -24.25 24.64 -52.87
N ALA A 253 -24.93 25.12 -51.82
CA ALA A 253 -26.18 25.87 -51.95
C ALA A 253 -25.98 27.21 -52.67
N GLU A 254 -24.90 27.93 -52.37
CA GLU A 254 -24.52 29.15 -53.08
C GLU A 254 -24.23 28.89 -54.57
N LEU A 255 -23.51 27.80 -54.87
CA LEU A 255 -23.22 27.38 -56.23
C LEU A 255 -24.48 27.03 -57.01
N GLU A 256 -25.42 26.29 -56.40
CA GLU A 256 -26.72 25.97 -57.00
C GLU A 256 -27.51 27.25 -57.32
N LYS A 257 -27.54 28.22 -56.39
CA LYS A 257 -28.19 29.52 -56.61
C LYS A 257 -27.53 30.30 -57.75
N ALA A 258 -26.20 30.38 -57.77
CA ALA A 258 -25.47 31.05 -58.85
C ALA A 258 -25.70 30.38 -60.21
N ASN A 259 -25.78 29.05 -60.25
CA ASN A 259 -26.13 28.30 -61.46
C ASN A 259 -27.53 28.64 -61.96
N LEU A 260 -28.52 28.73 -61.06
CA LEU A 260 -29.89 29.14 -61.41
C LEU A 260 -29.94 30.57 -61.96
N GLU A 261 -29.21 31.51 -61.34
CA GLU A 261 -29.11 32.90 -61.82
C GLU A 261 -28.42 32.98 -63.19
N LEU A 262 -27.34 32.23 -63.40
CA LEU A 262 -26.67 32.12 -64.70
C LEU A 262 -27.60 31.55 -65.77
N GLN A 263 -28.34 30.47 -65.47
CA GLN A 263 -29.34 29.93 -66.40
C GLN A 263 -30.44 30.93 -66.73
N ALA A 264 -30.86 31.76 -65.78
CA ALA A 264 -31.83 32.82 -66.02
C ALA A 264 -31.27 33.91 -66.94
N LYS A 265 -30.03 34.36 -66.69
CA LYS A 265 -29.33 35.34 -67.56
C LYS A 265 -29.08 34.81 -68.97
N VAL A 266 -28.71 33.54 -69.11
CA VAL A 266 -28.56 32.90 -70.43
C VAL A 266 -29.87 32.93 -71.19
N ARG A 267 -30.99 32.54 -70.55
CA ARG A 267 -32.34 32.62 -71.16
C ARG A 267 -32.74 34.05 -71.54
N GLU A 268 -32.37 35.03 -70.71
CA GLU A 268 -32.64 36.43 -71.00
C GLU A 268 -31.83 36.92 -72.22
N LEU A 269 -30.54 36.57 -72.29
CA LEU A 269 -29.68 36.87 -73.43
C LEU A 269 -30.16 36.18 -74.71
N GLU A 270 -30.60 34.93 -74.64
CA GLU A 270 -31.22 34.22 -75.78
C GLU A 270 -32.47 34.96 -76.27
N LYS A 271 -33.31 35.44 -75.36
CA LYS A 271 -34.50 36.24 -75.69
C LYS A 271 -34.12 37.59 -76.32
N TYR A 272 -33.12 38.29 -75.80
CA TYR A 272 -32.58 39.50 -76.42
C TYR A 272 -31.99 39.22 -77.81
N GLY A 273 -31.29 38.10 -77.96
CA GLY A 273 -30.77 37.64 -79.25
C GLY A 273 -31.90 37.41 -80.26
N GLN A 274 -32.98 36.74 -79.87
CA GLN A 274 -34.16 36.54 -80.71
C GLN A 274 -34.87 37.85 -81.09
N VAL A 275 -35.00 38.79 -80.14
CA VAL A 275 -35.62 40.10 -80.43
C VAL A 275 -34.74 40.94 -81.36
N THR A 276 -33.41 40.90 -81.17
CA THR A 276 -32.47 41.69 -81.97
C THR A 276 -32.40 41.14 -83.40
N THR A 277 -32.26 39.82 -83.56
CA THR A 277 -32.33 39.16 -84.87
C THR A 277 -33.68 39.38 -85.55
N GLY A 278 -34.80 39.32 -84.79
CA GLY A 278 -36.12 39.67 -85.30
C GLY A 278 -36.24 41.14 -85.76
N ARG A 279 -35.63 42.07 -85.03
CA ARG A 279 -35.56 43.50 -85.41
C ARG A 279 -34.70 43.72 -86.64
N GLU A 280 -33.56 43.03 -86.74
CA GLU A 280 -32.68 43.09 -87.91
C GLU A 280 -33.39 42.57 -89.17
N LEU A 281 -34.08 41.44 -89.07
CA LEU A 281 -34.92 40.92 -90.16
C LEU A 281 -35.99 41.94 -90.61
N LYS A 282 -36.67 42.58 -89.65
CA LYS A 282 -37.67 43.61 -89.95
C LYS A 282 -37.07 44.90 -90.54
N MET A 283 -35.85 45.25 -90.14
CA MET A 283 -35.08 46.35 -90.72
C MET A 283 -34.64 46.04 -92.15
N ILE A 284 -34.33 44.79 -92.46
CA ILE A 284 -34.07 44.33 -93.83
C ILE A 284 -35.35 44.47 -94.67
N GLU A 285 -36.49 43.96 -94.20
CA GLU A 285 -37.80 44.15 -94.88
C GLU A 285 -38.13 45.62 -95.13
N LEU A 286 -37.99 46.47 -94.10
CA LEU A 286 -38.28 47.91 -94.23
C LEU A 286 -37.31 48.62 -95.19
N LYS A 287 -36.03 48.19 -95.26
CA LYS A 287 -35.08 48.70 -96.26
C LYS A 287 -35.49 48.30 -97.67
N GLU A 288 -35.99 47.08 -97.85
CA GLU A 288 -36.56 46.60 -99.11
C GLU A 288 -37.78 47.45 -99.52
N GLU A 289 -38.71 47.72 -98.59
CA GLU A 289 -39.88 48.58 -98.83
C GLU A 289 -39.50 50.03 -99.16
N ILE A 290 -38.57 50.63 -98.42
CA ILE A 290 -38.07 51.99 -98.70
C ILE A 290 -37.43 52.05 -100.08
N LYS A 291 -36.72 50.99 -100.50
CA LYS A 291 -36.13 50.91 -101.83
C LYS A 291 -37.21 50.87 -102.92
N ASN A 292 -38.23 50.02 -102.76
CA ASN A 292 -39.37 49.96 -103.68
C ASN A 292 -40.14 51.29 -103.75
N LEU A 293 -40.38 51.94 -102.61
CA LEU A 293 -41.03 53.26 -102.56
C LEU A 293 -40.20 54.34 -103.24
N ARG A 294 -38.86 54.30 -103.09
CA ARG A 294 -37.96 55.20 -103.82
C ARG A 294 -38.04 54.99 -105.33
N GLU A 295 -37.99 53.76 -105.82
CA GLU A 295 -38.17 53.45 -107.25
C GLU A 295 -39.54 53.92 -107.76
N THR A 296 -40.58 53.85 -106.91
CA THR A 296 -41.92 54.33 -107.25
C THR A 296 -41.97 55.86 -107.33
N VAL A 297 -41.33 56.56 -106.39
CA VAL A 297 -41.23 58.04 -106.37
C VAL A 297 -40.35 58.56 -107.51
N GLU A 298 -39.31 57.82 -107.87
CA GLU A 298 -38.41 58.14 -108.98
C GLU A 298 -39.14 57.99 -110.33
N ASN A 299 -39.89 56.90 -110.52
CA ASN A 299 -40.80 56.75 -111.66
C ASN A 299 -41.88 57.84 -111.74
N LEU A 300 -42.43 58.29 -110.60
CA LEU A 300 -43.41 59.39 -110.56
C LEU A 300 -42.77 60.75 -110.84
N LYS A 301 -41.51 60.97 -110.45
CA LYS A 301 -40.72 62.15 -110.82
C LYS A 301 -40.41 62.17 -112.32
N ASP A 302 -40.09 61.02 -112.90
CA ASP A 302 -39.84 60.88 -114.34
C ASP A 302 -41.12 61.12 -115.16
N GLN A 303 -42.30 60.74 -114.63
CA GLN A 303 -43.60 61.08 -115.22
C GLN A 303 -43.94 62.59 -115.12
N LEU A 304 -43.46 63.29 -114.10
CA LEU A 304 -43.65 64.73 -113.92
C LEU A 304 -42.68 65.59 -114.76
N ALA A 305 -41.51 65.05 -115.11
CA ALA A 305 -40.52 65.71 -115.97
C ALA A 305 -40.89 65.72 -117.46
N LEU A 306 -41.82 64.85 -117.90
CA LEU A 306 -42.34 64.80 -119.27
C LEU A 306 -43.50 65.78 -119.55
N ASN A 307 -43.89 66.60 -118.57
CA ASN A 307 -45.05 67.50 -118.66
C ASN A 307 -44.72 69.01 -118.55
N LYS A 308 -43.47 69.41 -118.87
CA LYS A 308 -43.08 70.82 -119.03
C LYS A 308 -42.14 71.03 -120.20
#